data_AF-A0A965YPI8-F1
#
_entry.id   AF-A0A965YPI8-F1
#
_cell.length_a   1.000
_cell.length_b   1.000
_cell.length_c   1.000
_cell.angle_alpha   90.00
_cell.angle_beta   90.00
_cell.angle_gamma   90.00
#
_symmetry.space_group_name_H-M   'P 1'
#
loop_
_entity.id
_entity.type
_entity.pdbx_description
1 polymer ?
#
loop_
_entity_poly.entity_id
_entity_poly.type
_entity_poly.pdbx_seq_one_letter_code
_entity_poly.pdbx_strand_id
1 'polypeptide(L)'
;MNIVIEAGAILLASALAMILHELPKSIVYILTGRHCRAGDRRRIFQFHRYIDPVGWILFLTCHAGCSKPYPYRLKEKDTNIAIGLTGFLSLGVMIMGGYALYYLKVLQLPMTAGWNPDGVLMQFTVQTSWYFIYASMVLLIVNLIPLISSDISLLIIAFSPKRLISLLKNDTVIKAILILCIVFGWISALALQGISGLDHLFHFV
;
A
#
# COMPACT_ATOMS: atom_id res chain seq x y z
N MET A 1 -18.91 17.58 -8.77
CA MET A 1 -17.63 17.04 -8.27
C MET A 1 -16.72 16.89 -9.48
N ASN A 2 -15.58 17.58 -9.54
CA ASN A 2 -14.73 17.57 -10.74
C ASN A 2 -13.99 16.23 -10.81
N ILE A 3 -14.26 15.42 -11.86
CA ILE A 3 -13.58 14.14 -12.15
C ILE A 3 -12.05 14.29 -12.09
N VAL A 4 -11.54 15.47 -12.48
CA VAL A 4 -10.12 15.82 -12.42
C VAL A 4 -9.58 15.83 -10.98
N ILE A 5 -10.34 16.37 -10.03
CA ILE A 5 -9.95 16.43 -8.61
C ILE A 5 -9.89 15.01 -8.04
N GLU A 6 -10.91 14.21 -8.33
CA GLU A 6 -11.00 12.83 -7.86
C GLU A 6 -9.87 11.96 -8.42
N ALA A 7 -9.65 11.99 -9.73
CA ALA A 7 -8.57 11.27 -10.37
C ALA A 7 -7.18 11.70 -9.83
N GLY A 8 -6.98 13.00 -9.64
CA GLY A 8 -5.76 13.53 -9.03
C GLY A 8 -5.56 13.04 -7.60
N ALA A 9 -6.62 13.00 -6.79
CA ALA A 9 -6.59 12.54 -5.41
C ALA A 9 -6.26 11.03 -5.34
N ILE A 10 -6.89 10.21 -6.19
CA ILE A 10 -6.63 8.76 -6.27
C ILE A 10 -5.17 8.48 -6.65
N LEU A 11 -4.66 9.17 -7.68
CA LEU A 11 -3.28 8.99 -8.14
C LEU A 11 -2.27 9.39 -7.06
N LEU A 12 -2.48 10.55 -6.43
CA LEU A 12 -1.59 11.03 -5.37
C LEU A 12 -1.63 10.11 -4.15
N ALA A 13 -2.82 9.75 -3.69
CA ALA A 13 -3.01 8.88 -2.53
C ALA A 13 -2.41 7.49 -2.73
N SER A 14 -2.68 6.86 -3.88
CA SER A 14 -2.14 5.53 -4.19
C SER A 14 -0.61 5.57 -4.36
N ALA A 15 -0.04 6.61 -4.96
CA ALA A 15 1.41 6.77 -5.07
C ALA A 15 2.07 6.90 -3.70
N LEU A 16 1.52 7.75 -2.84
CA LEU A 16 1.99 7.93 -1.47
C LEU A 16 1.90 6.63 -0.70
N ALA A 17 0.79 5.90 -0.84
CA ALA A 17 0.61 4.61 -0.16
C ALA A 17 1.66 3.58 -0.62
N MET A 18 1.90 3.45 -1.93
CA MET A 18 2.92 2.54 -2.45
C MET A 18 4.33 2.91 -1.95
N ILE A 19 4.69 4.19 -1.97
CA ILE A 19 6.00 4.66 -1.50
C ILE A 19 6.18 4.39 -0.01
N LEU A 20 5.21 4.80 0.82
CA LEU A 20 5.29 4.68 2.28
C LEU A 20 5.21 3.21 2.74
N HIS A 21 4.65 2.34 1.93
CA HIS A 21 4.65 0.90 2.17
C HIS A 21 6.00 0.24 1.83
N GLU A 22 6.56 0.54 0.66
CA GLU A 22 7.79 -0.11 0.16
C GLU A 22 9.09 0.49 0.72
N LEU A 23 9.09 1.77 1.09
CA LEU A 23 10.27 2.46 1.60
C LEU A 23 10.76 1.85 2.93
N PRO A 24 9.92 1.63 3.97
CA PRO A 24 10.34 0.98 5.21
C PRO A 24 10.93 -0.42 4.99
N LYS A 25 10.30 -1.21 4.12
CA LYS A 25 10.79 -2.55 3.72
C LYS A 25 12.18 -2.48 3.11
N SER A 26 12.38 -1.51 2.21
CA SER A 26 13.68 -1.27 1.56
C SER A 26 14.76 -0.86 2.57
N ILE A 27 14.41 0.00 3.53
CA ILE A 27 15.31 0.43 4.61
C ILE A 27 15.71 -0.78 5.46
N VAL A 28 14.76 -1.60 5.90
CA VAL A 28 15.02 -2.81 6.68
C VAL A 28 15.90 -3.79 5.89
N TYR A 29 15.66 -3.95 4.59
CA TYR A 29 16.52 -4.77 3.74
C TYR A 29 17.98 -4.29 3.72
N ILE A 30 18.24 -2.97 3.72
CA ILE A 30 19.62 -2.46 3.80
C ILE A 30 20.24 -2.61 5.17
N LEU A 31 19.46 -2.40 6.23
CA LEU A 31 19.95 -2.50 7.61
C LEU A 31 20.28 -3.95 7.98
N THR A 32 19.48 -4.90 7.50
CA THR A 32 19.65 -6.34 7.79
C THR A 32 20.47 -7.08 6.73
N GLY A 33 20.51 -6.57 5.50
CA GLY A 33 21.15 -7.24 4.37
C GLY A 33 22.67 -7.14 4.42
N ARG A 34 23.33 -8.24 4.83
CA ARG A 34 24.80 -8.41 4.82
C ARG A 34 25.47 -8.24 3.45
N HIS A 35 24.67 -8.22 2.36
CA HIS A 35 25.14 -8.24 0.97
C HIS A 35 24.72 -7.02 0.15
N CYS A 36 24.30 -5.92 0.80
CA CYS A 36 23.93 -4.70 0.10
C CYS A 36 25.16 -4.03 -0.53
N ARG A 37 25.13 -3.77 -1.84
CA ARG A 37 26.20 -3.04 -2.52
C ARG A 37 26.11 -1.56 -2.14
N ALA A 38 27.25 -0.86 -2.09
CA ALA A 38 27.27 0.57 -1.73
C ALA A 38 26.33 1.44 -2.59
N GLY A 39 26.09 1.05 -3.85
CA GLY A 39 25.16 1.71 -4.77
C GLY A 39 23.67 1.45 -4.51
N ASP A 40 23.31 0.49 -3.65
CA ASP A 40 21.90 0.18 -3.33
C ASP A 40 21.33 1.20 -2.32
N ARG A 41 22.17 1.76 -1.44
CA ARG A 41 21.77 2.78 -0.44
C ARG A 41 21.16 4.03 -1.08
N ARG A 42 21.74 4.51 -2.19
CA ARG A 42 21.22 5.69 -2.91
C ARG A 42 19.98 5.38 -3.74
N ARG A 43 19.79 4.11 -4.15
CA ARG A 43 18.65 3.70 -4.99
C ARG A 43 17.34 3.61 -4.23
N ILE A 44 17.37 3.44 -2.91
CA ILE A 44 16.15 3.42 -2.08
C ILE A 44 15.42 4.76 -2.09
N PHE A 45 16.14 5.88 -2.16
CA PHE A 45 15.52 7.20 -2.19
C PHE A 45 14.94 7.58 -3.56
N GLN A 46 15.00 6.68 -4.54
CA GLN A 46 14.37 6.87 -5.85
C GLN A 46 12.89 6.48 -5.78
N PHE A 47 12.07 7.34 -5.16
CA PHE A 47 10.67 7.03 -4.84
C PHE A 47 9.81 6.60 -6.04
N HIS A 48 10.08 7.14 -7.23
CA HIS A 48 9.39 6.76 -8.47
C HIS A 48 9.50 5.26 -8.79
N ARG A 49 10.45 4.53 -8.21
CA ARG A 49 10.63 3.09 -8.44
C ARG A 49 9.62 2.23 -7.68
N TYR A 50 9.01 2.75 -6.63
CA TYR A 50 8.00 2.05 -5.82
C TYR A 50 6.60 2.14 -6.42
N ILE A 51 6.38 3.16 -7.25
CA ILE A 51 5.11 3.36 -7.94
C ILE A 51 5.03 2.34 -9.08
N ASP A 52 3.98 1.52 -9.07
CA ASP A 52 3.65 0.64 -10.19
C ASP A 52 2.72 1.37 -11.18
N PRO A 53 3.14 1.61 -12.43
CA PRO A 53 2.26 2.17 -13.45
C PRO A 53 1.00 1.34 -13.69
N VAL A 54 1.10 0.00 -13.61
CA VAL A 54 -0.07 -0.89 -13.75
C VAL A 54 -0.97 -0.74 -12.53
N GLY A 55 -0.38 -0.68 -11.33
CA GLY A 55 -1.11 -0.42 -10.09
C GLY A 55 -1.88 0.90 -10.14
N TRP A 56 -1.29 1.97 -10.67
CA TRP A 56 -1.97 3.26 -10.88
C TRP A 56 -3.16 3.18 -11.82
N ILE A 57 -3.00 2.51 -12.97
CA ILE A 57 -4.11 2.31 -13.92
C ILE A 57 -5.25 1.57 -13.23
N LEU A 58 -4.95 0.49 -12.52
CA LEU A 58 -5.96 -0.29 -11.80
C LEU A 58 -6.62 0.49 -10.65
N PHE A 59 -5.88 1.35 -9.94
CA PHE A 59 -6.47 2.25 -8.94
C PHE A 59 -7.43 3.27 -9.56
N LEU A 60 -7.11 3.81 -10.73
CA LEU A 60 -7.99 4.73 -11.44
C LEU A 60 -9.24 4.06 -12.02
N THR A 61 -9.11 2.85 -12.57
CA THR A 61 -10.22 2.19 -13.28
C THR A 61 -11.05 1.27 -12.40
N CYS A 62 -10.43 0.61 -11.42
CA CYS A 62 -11.03 -0.44 -10.62
C CYS A 62 -10.99 -0.16 -9.11
N HIS A 63 -10.42 0.99 -8.68
CA HIS A 63 -10.19 1.31 -7.27
C HIS A 63 -9.42 0.21 -6.51
N ALA A 64 -8.58 -0.56 -7.19
CA ALA A 64 -7.71 -1.53 -6.53
C ALA A 64 -6.42 -1.68 -7.32
N GLY A 65 -5.29 -1.84 -6.64
CA GLY A 65 -3.98 -1.90 -7.29
C GLY A 65 -2.91 -2.52 -6.41
N CYS A 66 -1.71 -2.66 -6.96
CA CYS A 66 -0.55 -3.27 -6.30
C CYS A 66 0.63 -2.29 -6.29
N SER A 67 1.53 -2.42 -5.31
CA SER A 67 2.81 -1.72 -5.31
C SER A 67 3.84 -2.46 -6.15
N LYS A 68 4.85 -1.72 -6.66
CA LYS A 68 5.99 -2.34 -7.31
C LYS A 68 6.99 -2.78 -6.23
N PRO A 69 7.21 -4.09 -6.06
CA PRO A 69 8.11 -4.58 -5.02
C PRO A 69 9.55 -4.19 -5.33
N TYR A 70 10.31 -3.80 -4.31
CA TYR A 70 11.75 -3.65 -4.45
C TYR A 70 12.39 -5.03 -4.69
N PRO A 71 13.38 -5.17 -5.59
CA PRO A 71 13.98 -6.47 -5.91
C PRO A 71 14.87 -6.97 -4.75
N TYR A 72 14.25 -7.62 -3.77
CA TYR A 72 14.94 -8.24 -2.63
C TYR A 72 15.67 -9.51 -3.04
N ARG A 73 16.88 -9.72 -2.51
CA ARG A 73 17.57 -11.01 -2.61
C ARG A 73 17.28 -11.84 -1.35
N LEU A 74 16.25 -12.68 -1.43
CA LEU A 74 15.73 -13.48 -0.33
C LEU A 74 16.65 -14.68 -0.02
N LYS A 75 17.76 -14.44 0.66
CA LYS A 75 18.70 -15.51 1.07
C LYS A 75 18.55 -15.93 2.52
N GLU A 76 18.22 -14.99 3.41
CA GLU A 76 18.24 -15.21 4.86
C GLU A 76 16.82 -15.21 5.42
N LYS A 77 16.51 -16.19 6.27
CA LYS A 77 15.19 -16.36 6.89
C LYS A 77 14.79 -15.13 7.69
N ASP A 78 15.68 -14.63 8.54
CA ASP A 78 15.38 -13.53 9.47
C ASP A 78 15.14 -12.22 8.72
N THR A 79 15.90 -11.97 7.65
CA THR A 79 15.68 -10.84 6.74
C THR A 79 14.31 -10.91 6.07
N ASN A 80 13.90 -12.09 5.60
CA ASN A 80 12.58 -12.25 4.98
C ASN A 80 11.43 -11.99 5.97
N ILE A 81 11.57 -12.46 7.22
CA ILE A 81 10.61 -12.19 8.29
C ILE A 81 10.55 -10.69 8.59
N ALA A 82 11.71 -10.06 8.77
CA ALA A 82 11.79 -8.64 9.09
C ALA A 82 11.14 -7.78 8.01
N ILE A 83 11.39 -8.07 6.72
CA ILE A 83 10.80 -7.32 5.61
C ILE A 83 9.30 -7.52 5.54
N GLY A 84 8.83 -8.78 5.58
CA GLY A 84 7.39 -9.08 5.52
C GLY A 84 6.60 -8.46 6.67
N LEU A 85 7.13 -8.56 7.90
CA LEU A 85 6.50 -7.95 9.08
C LEU A 85 6.52 -6.41 8.99
N THR A 86 7.60 -5.83 8.48
CA THR A 86 7.70 -4.38 8.29
C THR A 86 6.68 -3.87 7.28
N GLY A 87 6.39 -4.63 6.22
CA GLY A 87 5.36 -4.29 5.24
C GLY A 87 3.95 -4.25 5.84
N PHE A 88 3.58 -5.26 6.65
CA PHE A 88 2.31 -5.25 7.36
C PHE A 88 2.24 -4.14 8.42
N LEU A 89 3.32 -3.93 9.17
CA LEU A 89 3.38 -2.88 10.18
C LEU A 89 3.28 -1.49 9.55
N SER A 90 3.93 -1.25 8.42
CA SER A 90 3.86 0.04 7.72
C SER A 90 2.43 0.33 7.25
N LEU A 91 1.74 -0.66 6.69
CA LEU A 91 0.33 -0.52 6.28
C LEU A 91 -0.58 -0.27 7.49
N GLY A 92 -0.38 -0.98 8.60
CA GLY A 92 -1.14 -0.73 9.83
C GLY A 92 -0.97 0.70 10.35
N VAL A 93 0.27 1.19 10.41
CA VAL A 93 0.58 2.57 10.81
C VAL A 93 -0.02 3.59 9.83
N MET A 94 0.03 3.32 8.53
CA MET A 94 -0.55 4.20 7.50
C MET A 94 -2.07 4.30 7.61
N ILE A 95 -2.76 3.18 7.86
CA ILE A 95 -4.21 3.17 8.07
C ILE A 95 -4.53 3.98 9.34
N MET A 96 -3.92 3.66 10.48
CA MET A 96 -4.19 4.37 11.74
C MET A 96 -3.84 5.86 11.66
N GLY A 97 -2.71 6.21 11.05
CA GLY A 97 -2.29 7.59 10.84
C GLY A 97 -3.22 8.33 9.88
N GLY A 98 -3.67 7.69 8.80
CA GLY A 98 -4.68 8.23 7.88
C GLY A 98 -5.99 8.51 8.59
N TYR A 99 -6.48 7.56 9.39
CA TYR A 99 -7.68 7.73 10.23
C TYR A 99 -7.54 8.91 11.19
N ALA A 100 -6.40 9.01 11.90
CA ALA A 100 -6.13 10.14 12.78
C ALA A 100 -6.17 11.47 12.01
N LEU A 101 -5.54 11.55 10.83
CA LEU A 101 -5.54 12.75 10.00
C LEU A 101 -6.94 13.13 9.47
N TYR A 102 -7.73 12.14 9.08
CA TYR A 102 -9.07 12.31 8.52
C TYR A 102 -10.10 12.67 9.61
N TYR A 103 -10.20 11.88 10.67
CA TYR A 103 -11.26 12.01 11.70
C TYR A 103 -10.94 13.00 12.81
N LEU A 104 -9.67 13.16 13.22
CA LEU A 104 -9.31 14.26 14.13
C LEU A 104 -9.32 15.61 13.41
N LYS A 105 -9.76 15.64 12.14
CA LYS A 105 -9.91 16.86 11.35
C LYS A 105 -8.64 17.70 11.36
N VAL A 106 -7.48 17.06 11.46
CA VAL A 106 -6.16 17.73 11.39
C VAL A 106 -6.05 18.47 10.06
N LEU A 107 -6.64 17.91 9.01
CA LEU A 107 -6.77 18.56 7.71
C LEU A 107 -7.84 19.66 7.61
N GLN A 108 -8.71 19.84 8.62
CA GLN A 108 -9.63 20.98 8.73
C GLN A 108 -9.07 22.11 9.61
N LEU A 109 -7.92 21.91 10.27
CA LEU A 109 -7.12 22.99 10.84
C LEU A 109 -6.80 24.13 9.86
N PRO A 110 -6.78 23.99 8.52
CA PRO A 110 -6.64 25.13 7.61
C PRO A 110 -7.76 26.17 7.70
N MET A 111 -8.85 25.94 8.46
CA MET A 111 -9.75 27.04 8.84
C MET A 111 -9.01 28.12 9.67
N THR A 112 -8.03 27.75 10.50
CA THR A 112 -7.16 28.72 11.19
C THR A 112 -6.12 29.34 10.25
N ALA A 113 -5.87 28.72 9.09
CA ALA A 113 -5.03 29.24 8.00
C ALA A 113 -5.83 30.01 6.92
N GLY A 114 -7.14 30.21 7.11
CA GLY A 114 -8.00 31.01 6.23
C GLY A 114 -8.48 30.30 4.95
N TRP A 115 -8.42 28.97 4.88
CA TRP A 115 -8.88 28.23 3.70
C TRP A 115 -10.40 28.18 3.63
N ASN A 116 -10.95 28.47 2.45
CA ASN A 116 -12.39 28.38 2.20
C ASN A 116 -12.83 26.90 2.29
N PRO A 117 -13.82 26.54 3.15
CA PRO A 117 -14.31 25.16 3.27
C PRO A 117 -14.87 24.59 1.96
N ASP A 118 -15.42 25.43 1.09
CA ASP A 118 -15.91 25.04 -0.24
C ASP A 118 -14.85 25.15 -1.35
N GLY A 119 -13.61 25.47 -0.97
CA GLY A 119 -12.50 25.62 -1.89
C GLY A 119 -12.08 24.28 -2.50
N VAL A 120 -11.70 24.33 -3.78
CA VAL A 120 -11.14 23.19 -4.54
C VAL A 120 -10.00 22.50 -3.79
N LEU A 121 -9.14 23.27 -3.13
CA LEU A 121 -8.00 22.76 -2.37
C LEU A 121 -8.44 21.94 -1.15
N MET A 122 -9.45 22.40 -0.41
CA MET A 122 -9.98 21.68 0.75
C MET A 122 -10.61 20.35 0.31
N GLN A 123 -11.43 20.38 -0.74
CA GLN A 123 -12.04 19.17 -1.31
C GLN A 123 -10.99 18.16 -1.77
N PHE A 124 -9.98 18.62 -2.51
CA PHE A 124 -8.87 17.78 -2.97
C PHE A 124 -8.13 17.12 -1.79
N THR A 125 -7.86 17.88 -0.73
CA THR A 125 -7.07 17.40 0.41
C THR A 125 -7.86 16.37 1.23
N VAL A 126 -9.15 16.63 1.49
CA VAL A 126 -10.04 15.68 2.17
C VAL A 126 -10.20 14.39 1.36
N GLN A 127 -10.42 14.50 0.05
CA GLN A 127 -10.51 13.34 -0.84
C GLN A 127 -9.21 12.54 -0.87
N THR A 128 -8.06 13.21 -0.98
CA THR A 128 -6.75 12.55 -0.97
C THR A 128 -6.53 11.78 0.34
N SER A 129 -6.93 12.35 1.47
CA SER A 129 -6.83 11.68 2.78
C SER A 129 -7.68 10.41 2.84
N TRP A 130 -8.93 10.48 2.37
CA TRP A 130 -9.80 9.30 2.30
C TRP A 130 -9.25 8.22 1.37
N TYR A 131 -8.85 8.60 0.15
CA TYR A 131 -8.25 7.66 -0.80
C TYR A 131 -6.92 7.09 -0.31
N PHE A 132 -6.20 7.78 0.58
CA PHE A 132 -4.97 7.27 1.17
C PHE A 132 -5.24 6.13 2.15
N ILE A 133 -6.23 6.29 3.04
CA ILE A 133 -6.71 5.21 3.92
C ILE A 133 -7.15 4.03 3.07
N TYR A 134 -7.97 4.31 2.05
CA TYR A 134 -8.50 3.32 1.15
C TYR A 134 -7.41 2.55 0.39
N ALA A 135 -6.46 3.25 -0.23
CA ALA A 135 -5.35 2.63 -0.94
C ALA A 135 -4.47 1.80 0.00
N SER A 136 -4.26 2.26 1.24
CA SER A 136 -3.53 1.50 2.26
C SER A 136 -4.25 0.20 2.62
N MET A 137 -5.59 0.23 2.72
CA MET A 137 -6.40 -0.96 2.97
C MET A 137 -6.39 -1.94 1.81
N VAL A 138 -6.48 -1.44 0.57
CA VAL A 138 -6.31 -2.24 -0.65
C VAL A 138 -4.95 -2.94 -0.65
N LEU A 139 -3.86 -2.19 -0.40
CA LEU A 139 -2.52 -2.76 -0.35
C LEU A 139 -2.37 -3.80 0.76
N LEU A 140 -3.05 -3.65 1.90
CA LEU A 140 -3.10 -4.66 2.96
C LEU A 140 -3.74 -5.95 2.46
N ILE A 141 -4.90 -5.87 1.82
CA ILE A 141 -5.62 -7.04 1.29
C ILE A 141 -4.79 -7.73 0.20
N VAL A 142 -4.22 -6.97 -0.73
CA VAL A 142 -3.39 -7.52 -1.81
C VAL A 142 -2.14 -8.19 -1.26
N ASN A 143 -1.51 -7.64 -0.21
CA ASN A 143 -0.33 -8.25 0.42
C ASN A 143 -0.63 -9.48 1.29
N LEU A 144 -1.91 -9.79 1.55
CA LEU A 144 -2.34 -11.05 2.16
C LEU A 144 -2.51 -12.18 1.13
N ILE A 145 -2.50 -11.88 -0.17
CA ILE A 145 -2.57 -12.86 -1.24
C ILE A 145 -1.16 -13.39 -1.51
N PRO A 146 -0.93 -14.71 -1.59
CA PRO A 146 0.41 -15.30 -1.63
C PRO A 146 1.09 -15.18 -3.00
N LEU A 147 1.35 -13.95 -3.44
CA LEU A 147 2.23 -13.62 -4.57
C LEU A 147 3.69 -13.65 -4.12
N ILE A 148 4.64 -14.08 -4.95
CA ILE A 148 6.08 -14.14 -4.54
C ILE A 148 6.57 -12.83 -3.94
N SER A 149 6.11 -11.70 -4.47
CA SER A 149 6.47 -10.35 -4.03
C SER A 149 5.67 -9.79 -2.85
N SER A 150 4.60 -10.48 -2.43
CA SER A 150 3.75 -10.06 -1.31
C SER A 150 4.43 -10.28 0.03
N ASP A 151 4.04 -9.46 1.01
CA ASP A 151 4.57 -9.57 2.37
C ASP A 151 4.23 -10.92 3.02
N ILE A 152 3.02 -11.48 2.79
CA ILE A 152 2.66 -12.80 3.32
C ILE A 152 3.57 -13.89 2.76
N SER A 153 3.97 -13.79 1.49
CA SER A 153 4.82 -14.80 0.88
C SER A 153 6.23 -14.75 1.42
N LEU A 154 6.75 -13.57 1.75
CA LEU A 154 8.02 -13.44 2.46
C LEU A 154 8.00 -14.19 3.79
N LEU A 155 6.90 -14.08 4.54
CA LEU A 155 6.70 -14.83 5.78
C LEU A 155 6.59 -16.35 5.51
N ILE A 156 5.77 -16.77 4.54
CA ILE A 156 5.60 -18.18 4.18
C ILE A 156 6.93 -18.80 3.76
N ILE A 157 7.73 -18.12 2.93
CA ILE A 157 9.03 -18.58 2.46
C ILE A 157 10.00 -18.70 3.65
N ALA A 158 9.97 -17.76 4.59
CA ALA A 158 10.80 -17.81 5.78
C ALA A 158 10.44 -19.01 6.70
N PHE A 159 9.16 -19.29 6.89
CA PHE A 159 8.73 -20.45 7.71
C PHE A 159 8.85 -21.78 6.98
N SER A 160 8.69 -21.79 5.66
CA SER A 160 8.66 -23.00 4.84
C SER A 160 9.31 -22.77 3.48
N PRO A 161 10.65 -22.83 3.39
CA PRO A 161 11.39 -22.59 2.14
C PRO A 161 10.97 -23.55 1.00
N LYS A 162 10.54 -24.77 1.32
CA LYS A 162 10.04 -25.75 0.34
C LYS A 162 8.82 -25.25 -0.45
N ARG A 163 8.02 -24.34 0.12
CA ARG A 163 6.86 -23.74 -0.55
C ARG A 163 7.24 -22.68 -1.59
N LEU A 164 8.47 -22.15 -1.55
CA LEU A 164 8.96 -21.18 -2.53
C LEU A 164 8.85 -21.70 -3.97
N ILE A 165 9.22 -22.97 -4.20
CA ILE A 165 9.18 -23.58 -5.55
C ILE A 165 7.73 -23.71 -6.04
N SER A 166 6.80 -24.07 -5.15
CA SER A 166 5.38 -24.14 -5.49
C SER A 166 4.80 -22.77 -5.82
N LEU A 167 5.15 -21.74 -5.05
CA LEU A 167 4.77 -20.35 -5.32
C LEU A 167 5.36 -19.86 -6.64
N LEU A 168 6.64 -20.16 -6.93
CA LEU A 168 7.28 -19.87 -8.21
C LEU A 168 6.57 -20.53 -9.39
N LYS A 169 6.19 -21.79 -9.26
CA LYS A 169 5.50 -22.53 -10.31
C LYS A 169 4.10 -21.97 -10.62
N ASN A 170 3.40 -21.49 -9.59
CA ASN A 170 2.02 -21.04 -9.70
C ASN A 170 1.86 -19.50 -9.74
N ASP A 171 2.94 -18.73 -9.72
CA ASP A 171 2.91 -17.26 -9.62
C ASP A 171 2.04 -16.60 -10.70
N THR A 172 2.14 -17.07 -11.95
CA THR A 172 1.33 -16.57 -13.06
C THR A 172 -0.16 -16.80 -12.83
N VAL A 173 -0.53 -17.98 -12.30
CA VAL A 173 -1.93 -18.32 -11.99
C VAL A 173 -2.45 -17.45 -10.86
N ILE A 174 -1.66 -17.26 -9.79
CA ILE A 174 -2.04 -16.43 -8.65
C ILE A 174 -2.22 -14.97 -9.08
N LYS A 175 -1.33 -14.44 -9.95
CA LYS A 175 -1.47 -13.10 -10.54
C LYS A 175 -2.73 -12.97 -11.39
N ALA A 176 -3.03 -13.98 -12.22
CA ALA A 176 -4.24 -13.97 -13.03
C ALA A 176 -5.50 -13.94 -12.16
N ILE A 177 -5.55 -14.76 -11.10
CA ILE A 177 -6.64 -14.75 -10.12
C ILE A 177 -6.76 -13.37 -9.45
N LEU A 178 -5.65 -12.77 -9.03
CA LEU A 178 -5.66 -11.43 -8.45
C LEU A 178 -6.25 -10.39 -9.40
N ILE A 179 -5.81 -10.39 -10.68
CA ILE A 179 -6.33 -9.45 -11.68
C ILE A 179 -7.84 -9.65 -11.87
N LEU A 180 -8.32 -10.90 -11.92
CA LEU A 180 -9.75 -11.18 -11.98
C LEU A 180 -10.49 -10.63 -10.76
N CYS A 181 -9.98 -10.87 -9.54
CA CYS A 181 -10.57 -10.34 -8.31
C CYS A 181 -10.60 -8.80 -8.28
N ILE A 182 -9.60 -8.13 -8.86
CA ILE A 182 -9.55 -6.67 -8.99
C ILE A 182 -10.62 -6.20 -9.99
N VAL A 183 -10.68 -6.80 -11.18
CA VAL A 183 -11.62 -6.41 -12.25
C VAL A 183 -13.08 -6.66 -11.85
N PHE A 184 -13.36 -7.74 -11.12
CA PHE A 184 -14.70 -8.02 -10.58
C PHE A 184 -15.04 -7.20 -9.32
N GLY A 185 -14.14 -6.35 -8.84
CA GLY A 185 -14.38 -5.46 -7.70
C GLY A 185 -14.44 -6.17 -6.33
N TRP A 186 -13.93 -7.40 -6.23
CA TRP A 186 -13.91 -8.11 -4.95
C TRP A 186 -12.92 -7.47 -3.97
N ILE A 187 -11.75 -7.06 -4.46
CA ILE A 187 -10.75 -6.39 -3.64
C ILE A 187 -11.25 -5.03 -3.15
N SER A 188 -11.89 -4.25 -4.03
CA SER A 188 -12.45 -2.94 -3.66
C SER A 188 -13.58 -3.08 -2.65
N ALA A 189 -14.45 -4.08 -2.81
CA ALA A 189 -15.54 -4.37 -1.86
C ALA A 189 -15.00 -4.79 -0.49
N LEU A 190 -14.00 -5.67 -0.44
CA LEU A 190 -13.34 -6.07 0.80
C LEU A 190 -12.67 -4.89 1.49
N ALA A 191 -12.04 -3.98 0.74
CA ALA A 191 -11.42 -2.78 1.30
C ALA A 191 -12.46 -1.86 1.95
N LEU A 192 -13.60 -1.64 1.28
CA LEU A 192 -14.71 -0.85 1.84
C LEU A 192 -15.31 -1.49 3.09
N GLN A 193 -15.55 -2.81 3.07
CA GLN A 193 -16.05 -3.54 4.25
C GLN A 193 -15.06 -3.45 5.41
N GLY A 194 -13.76 -3.55 5.13
CA GLY A 194 -12.72 -3.41 6.13
C GLY A 194 -12.70 -2.03 6.78
N ILE A 195 -12.80 -0.96 5.99
CA ILE A 195 -12.90 0.42 6.48
C ILE A 195 -14.17 0.60 7.32
N SER A 196 -15.33 0.16 6.82
CA SER A 196 -16.58 0.23 7.57
C SER A 196 -16.52 -0.53 8.90
N GLY A 197 -15.84 -1.68 8.94
CA GLY A 197 -15.58 -2.41 10.18
C GLY A 197 -14.71 -1.64 11.17
N LEU A 198 -13.69 -0.93 10.69
CA LEU A 198 -12.86 -0.04 11.52
C LEU A 198 -13.65 1.18 12.01
N ASP A 199 -14.50 1.76 11.17
CA ASP A 199 -15.35 2.90 11.54
C ASP A 199 -16.27 2.54 12.72
N HIS A 200 -16.89 1.36 12.67
CA HIS A 200 -17.69 0.83 13.78
C HIS A 200 -16.86 0.54 15.03
N LEU A 201 -15.66 -0.04 14.87
CA LEU A 201 -14.77 -0.35 15.99
C LEU A 201 -14.32 0.91 16.74
N PHE A 202 -14.07 2.00 16.01
CA PHE A 202 -13.60 3.27 16.57
C PHE A 202 -14.72 4.27 16.85
N HIS A 203 -15.99 3.88 16.69
CA HIS A 203 -17.17 4.72 16.92
C HIS A 203 -17.16 6.03 16.12
N PHE A 204 -16.64 5.99 14.90
CA PHE A 204 -16.70 7.13 13.98
C PHE A 204 -18.01 7.23 13.21
N VAL A 205 -18.78 6.13 13.16
CA VAL A 205 -20.13 5.99 12.59
C VAL A 205 -21.04 5.28 13.58
#